data_AF-A0A2D0A603-F1
#
_entry.id   AF-A0A2D0A603-F1
#
_cell.length_a   1.000
_cell.length_b   1.000
_cell.length_c   1.000
_cell.angle_alpha   90.00
_cell.angle_beta   90.00
_cell.angle_gamma   90.00
#
_symmetry.space_group_name_H-M   'P 1'
#
loop_
_entity.id
_entity.type
_entity.pdbx_description
1 polymer ?
#
loop_
_entity_poly.entity_id
_entity_poly.type
_entity_poly.pdbx_seq_one_letter_code
_entity_poly.pdbx_strand_id
1 'polypeptide(L)'
;MKSTVKMPLGVVLFGAAFTLFTLLNSFRLEKKIENFDEINVKRINIIEKDGTIRMVISNKELQHSGRMDGKDWEKRERQAGMIFFNDLGDECGGLVYAAKKTADGKATSGMSITMDRYRDDQVIQILNDESIDAGKIFSQRGFFVNDYPTLNGINQRNEAIKEVEKITDDKARKAKIREISQTHGIRNLLFLGKTKGNSQGLFIADQKGQPKLMIYVDEKGQPKIQTFTETGEIKDFLVTATK
;
A
#
# COMPACT_ATOMS: atom_id res chain seq x y z
N MET A 1 79.87 -3.18 16.29
CA MET A 1 79.77 -4.50 15.63
C MET A 1 78.28 -4.82 15.48
N LYS A 2 77.69 -4.76 14.28
CA LYS A 2 76.27 -5.13 14.06
C LYS A 2 76.23 -6.62 13.73
N SER A 3 75.76 -7.46 14.64
CA SER A 3 75.52 -8.88 14.33
C SER A 3 74.27 -8.99 13.46
N THR A 4 74.45 -9.41 12.21
CA THR A 4 73.34 -9.81 11.34
C THR A 4 72.91 -11.22 11.72
N VAL A 5 71.79 -11.32 12.43
CA VAL A 5 71.14 -12.61 12.72
C VAL A 5 70.56 -13.13 11.39
N LYS A 6 71.11 -14.23 10.86
CA LYS A 6 70.54 -14.94 9.72
C LYS A 6 69.45 -15.89 10.23
N MET A 7 68.20 -15.62 9.88
CA MET A 7 67.11 -16.57 10.15
C MET A 7 67.24 -17.80 9.25
N PRO A 8 67.01 -19.02 9.78
CA PRO A 8 67.00 -20.23 8.96
C PRO A 8 65.89 -20.16 7.91
N LEU A 9 66.16 -20.58 6.68
CA LEU A 9 65.20 -20.57 5.57
C LEU A 9 63.89 -21.29 5.92
N GLY A 10 63.97 -22.37 6.72
CA GLY A 10 62.78 -23.09 7.22
C GLY A 10 61.87 -22.25 8.12
N VAL A 11 62.43 -21.32 8.91
CA VAL A 11 61.64 -20.41 9.76
C VAL A 11 60.93 -19.35 8.92
N VAL A 12 61.60 -18.84 7.87
CA VAL A 12 61.00 -17.90 6.92
C VAL A 12 59.86 -18.56 6.14
N LEU A 13 60.07 -19.78 5.63
CA LEU A 13 59.05 -20.53 4.88
C LEU A 13 57.85 -20.90 5.75
N PHE A 14 58.09 -21.32 7.01
CA PHE A 14 57.02 -21.61 7.95
C PHE A 14 56.20 -20.35 8.29
N GLY A 15 56.87 -19.23 8.56
CA GLY A 15 56.20 -17.95 8.80
C GLY A 15 55.36 -17.48 7.60
N ALA A 16 55.87 -17.64 6.38
CA ALA A 16 55.14 -17.30 5.16
C ALA A 16 53.93 -18.21 4.93
N ALA A 17 54.07 -19.53 5.13
CA ALA A 17 52.98 -20.48 5.00
C ALA A 17 51.89 -20.27 6.06
N PHE A 18 52.29 -19.97 7.30
CA PHE A 18 51.35 -19.63 8.38
C PHE A 18 50.59 -18.34 8.09
N THR A 19 51.28 -17.31 7.60
CA THR A 19 50.65 -16.03 7.20
C THR A 19 49.68 -16.21 6.04
N LEU A 20 50.04 -17.03 5.04
CA LEU A 20 49.16 -17.35 3.92
C LEU A 20 47.93 -18.14 4.39
N PHE A 21 48.11 -19.11 5.28
CA PHE A 21 47.02 -19.89 5.86
C PHE A 21 46.05 -19.02 6.68
N THR A 22 46.55 -18.08 7.49
CA THR A 22 45.69 -17.16 8.24
C THR A 22 44.97 -16.20 7.31
N LEU A 23 45.62 -15.66 6.27
CA LEU A 23 44.96 -14.79 5.28
C LEU A 23 43.85 -15.53 4.51
N LEU A 24 44.07 -16.79 4.14
CA LEU A 24 43.07 -17.59 3.42
C LEU A 24 41.87 -17.98 4.29
N ASN A 25 42.04 -18.12 5.61
CA ASN A 25 40.95 -18.48 6.53
C ASN A 25 40.27 -17.27 7.19
N SER A 26 40.92 -16.10 7.24
CA SER A 26 40.39 -14.90 7.92
C SER A 26 39.19 -14.27 7.19
N PHE A 27 38.96 -14.59 5.92
CA PHE A 27 37.84 -14.05 5.13
C PHE A 27 36.66 -15.01 4.96
N ARG A 28 36.53 -16.03 5.82
CA ARG A 28 35.24 -16.71 5.95
C ARG A 28 34.26 -15.77 6.66
N LEU A 29 33.47 -15.03 5.87
CA LEU A 29 32.23 -14.44 6.35
C LEU A 29 31.31 -15.59 6.75
N GLU A 30 31.40 -16.00 8.00
CA GLU A 30 30.43 -16.91 8.59
C GLU A 30 29.09 -16.16 8.62
N LYS A 31 28.10 -16.69 7.91
CA LYS A 31 26.75 -16.12 7.93
C LYS A 31 26.15 -16.35 9.30
N LYS A 32 26.41 -15.43 10.22
CA LYS A 32 25.84 -15.47 11.56
C LYS A 32 24.41 -14.93 11.49
N ILE A 33 23.46 -15.77 11.88
CA ILE A 33 22.08 -15.34 12.12
C ILE A 33 22.08 -14.66 13.48
N GLU A 34 21.78 -13.36 13.49
CA GLU A 34 21.66 -12.61 14.73
C GLU A 34 20.27 -12.82 15.34
N ASN A 35 20.22 -13.00 16.65
CA ASN A 35 18.97 -13.08 17.42
C ASN A 35 18.88 -11.83 18.29
N PHE A 36 17.71 -11.20 18.28
CA PHE A 36 17.42 -10.02 19.09
C PHE A 36 16.15 -10.29 19.90
N ASP A 37 16.14 -9.87 21.16
CA ASP A 37 14.90 -9.87 21.94
C ASP A 37 13.99 -8.69 21.50
N GLU A 38 14.59 -7.52 21.23
CA GLU A 38 13.89 -6.33 20.75
C GLU A 38 14.79 -5.50 19.81
N ILE A 39 14.18 -4.84 18.84
CA ILE A 39 14.84 -3.85 17.96
C ILE A 39 14.06 -2.54 17.92
N ASN A 40 14.74 -1.43 18.23
CA ASN A 40 14.21 -0.08 18.07
C ASN A 40 14.86 0.59 16.85
N VAL A 41 14.14 0.62 15.73
CA VAL A 41 14.65 1.13 14.45
C VAL A 41 13.60 1.98 13.75
N LYS A 42 14.05 2.93 12.93
CA LYS A 42 13.15 3.76 12.12
C LYS A 42 12.65 3.03 10.86
N ARG A 43 13.45 2.10 10.33
CA ARG A 43 13.20 1.41 9.06
C ARG A 43 13.93 0.07 8.97
N ILE A 44 13.26 -0.91 8.39
CA ILE A 44 13.80 -2.22 8.00
C ILE A 44 13.52 -2.40 6.50
N ASN A 45 14.54 -2.80 5.73
CA ASN A 45 14.39 -3.20 4.34
C ASN A 45 14.67 -4.71 4.23
N ILE A 46 13.78 -5.44 3.57
CA ILE A 46 14.06 -6.80 3.10
C ILE A 46 14.46 -6.69 1.63
N ILE A 47 15.65 -7.18 1.31
CA ILE A 47 16.25 -7.07 -0.03
C ILE A 47 16.73 -8.43 -0.53
N GLU A 48 16.72 -8.60 -1.85
CA GLU A 48 17.37 -9.69 -2.55
C GLU A 48 18.89 -9.49 -2.61
N LYS A 49 19.60 -10.52 -3.09
CA LYS A 49 21.06 -10.48 -3.28
C LYS A 49 21.53 -9.37 -4.24
N ASP A 50 20.70 -9.03 -5.22
CA ASP A 50 20.99 -7.97 -6.20
C ASP A 50 20.60 -6.57 -5.71
N GLY A 51 20.06 -6.46 -4.50
CA GLY A 51 19.59 -5.20 -3.91
C GLY A 51 18.13 -4.86 -4.21
N THR A 52 17.41 -5.71 -4.95
CA THR A 52 15.97 -5.52 -5.20
C THR A 52 15.20 -5.54 -3.88
N ILE A 53 14.36 -4.54 -3.64
CA ILE A 53 13.55 -4.45 -2.42
C ILE A 53 12.36 -5.42 -2.53
N ARG A 54 12.04 -6.12 -1.45
CA ARG A 54 10.86 -6.98 -1.31
C ARG A 54 9.85 -6.47 -0.29
N MET A 55 10.34 -5.83 0.77
CA MET A 55 9.49 -5.26 1.80
C MET A 55 10.18 -4.10 2.50
N VAL A 56 9.42 -3.06 2.84
CA VAL A 56 9.88 -1.95 3.68
C VAL A 56 8.94 -1.81 4.86
N ILE A 57 9.46 -1.92 6.09
CA ILE A 57 8.74 -1.56 7.32
C ILE A 57 9.35 -0.26 7.82
N SER A 58 8.58 0.81 7.98
CA SER A 58 9.15 2.08 8.45
C SER A 58 8.15 2.99 9.16
N ASN A 59 8.72 3.97 9.87
CA ASN A 59 7.99 5.16 10.27
C ASN A 59 7.60 6.03 9.05
N LYS A 60 6.85 7.09 9.30
CA LYS A 60 6.39 8.07 8.31
C LYS A 60 7.52 8.84 7.62
N GLU A 61 8.56 9.20 8.35
CA GLU A 61 9.69 10.01 7.87
C GLU A 61 10.51 9.28 6.80
N LEU A 62 10.72 7.97 6.98
CA LEU A 62 11.60 7.14 6.15
C LEU A 62 10.85 6.21 5.20
N GLN A 63 9.54 6.41 5.01
CA GLN A 63 8.73 5.54 4.16
C GLN A 63 9.17 5.57 2.69
N HIS A 64 9.10 4.41 2.04
CA HIS A 64 9.41 4.29 0.62
C HIS A 64 8.34 4.99 -0.22
N SER A 65 8.74 5.81 -1.19
CA SER A 65 7.79 6.59 -2.02
C SER A 65 6.93 5.69 -2.90
N GLY A 66 7.43 4.49 -3.16
CA GLY A 66 6.89 3.42 -4.00
C GLY A 66 7.79 3.21 -5.21
N ARG A 67 7.59 2.13 -5.95
CA ARG A 67 8.34 1.83 -7.18
C ARG A 67 7.39 1.27 -8.23
N MET A 68 7.57 1.67 -9.49
CA MET A 68 6.85 1.10 -10.63
C MET A 68 7.75 1.12 -11.87
N ASP A 69 7.77 0.02 -12.62
CA ASP A 69 8.60 -0.16 -13.81
C ASP A 69 10.08 0.16 -13.57
N GLY A 70 10.60 -0.29 -12.43
CA GLY A 70 12.00 -0.09 -12.03
C GLY A 70 12.36 1.35 -11.64
N LYS A 71 11.38 2.26 -11.52
CA LYS A 71 11.59 3.65 -11.11
C LYS A 71 10.89 3.95 -9.80
N ASP A 72 11.62 4.57 -8.88
CA ASP A 72 11.02 5.11 -7.66
C ASP A 72 10.14 6.32 -7.99
N TRP A 73 9.00 6.41 -7.32
CA TRP A 73 8.19 7.63 -7.36
C TRP A 73 8.94 8.79 -6.71
N GLU A 74 8.59 10.02 -7.13
CA GLU A 74 9.04 11.22 -6.45
C GLU A 74 8.74 11.16 -4.95
N LYS A 75 9.60 11.80 -4.15
CA LYS A 75 9.44 11.82 -2.70
C LYS A 75 8.07 12.38 -2.32
N ARG A 76 7.28 11.57 -1.62
CA ARG A 76 5.93 11.94 -1.18
C ARG A 76 5.71 11.58 0.29
N GLU A 77 4.81 12.31 0.94
CA GLU A 77 4.40 12.00 2.30
C GLU A 77 3.53 10.74 2.28
N ARG A 78 3.94 9.72 3.04
CA ARG A 78 3.20 8.45 3.22
C ARG A 78 3.16 8.09 4.68
N GLN A 79 2.14 7.35 5.07
CA GLN A 79 2.01 6.95 6.46
C GLN A 79 2.99 5.82 6.82
N ALA A 80 3.21 5.64 8.13
CA ALA A 80 3.99 4.52 8.64
C ALA A 80 3.31 3.20 8.28
N GLY A 81 4.11 2.14 8.19
CA GLY A 81 3.61 0.81 7.87
C GLY A 81 4.60 -0.04 7.10
N MET A 82 4.04 -1.01 6.38
CA MET A 82 4.74 -2.06 5.64
C MET A 82 4.34 -1.99 4.17
N ILE A 83 5.31 -1.84 3.25
CA ILE A 83 5.07 -1.81 1.80
C ILE A 83 5.71 -3.04 1.17
N PHE A 84 4.98 -3.71 0.28
CA PHE A 84 5.43 -4.92 -0.42
C PHE A 84 5.83 -4.61 -1.86
N PHE A 85 6.84 -5.34 -2.34
CA PHE A 85 7.33 -5.24 -3.71
C PHE A 85 7.40 -6.63 -4.33
N ASN A 86 6.96 -6.76 -5.58
CA ASN A 86 6.96 -8.02 -6.31
C ASN A 86 8.37 -8.39 -6.82
N ASP A 87 8.48 -9.49 -7.58
CA ASP A 87 9.76 -10.00 -8.09
C ASP A 87 10.49 -9.01 -9.01
N LEU A 88 9.73 -8.17 -9.73
CA LEU A 88 10.25 -7.10 -10.59
C LEU A 88 10.67 -5.85 -9.79
N GLY A 89 10.39 -5.82 -8.48
CA GLY A 89 10.65 -4.70 -7.60
C GLY A 89 9.55 -3.63 -7.63
N ASP A 90 8.39 -3.87 -8.25
CA ASP A 90 7.28 -2.93 -8.26
C ASP A 90 6.45 -3.06 -6.98
N GLU A 91 5.98 -1.92 -6.45
CA GLU A 91 5.05 -1.90 -5.32
C GLU A 91 3.78 -2.67 -5.69
N CYS A 92 3.34 -3.57 -4.81
CA CYS A 92 2.19 -4.45 -5.04
C CYS A 92 1.18 -4.45 -3.87
N GLY A 93 1.23 -3.41 -3.05
CA GLY A 93 0.36 -3.21 -1.91
C GLY A 93 1.11 -2.96 -0.61
N GLY A 94 0.37 -2.93 0.49
CA GLY A 94 0.93 -2.63 1.79
C GLY A 94 -0.08 -2.62 2.92
N LEU A 95 0.43 -2.37 4.11
CA LEU A 95 -0.32 -2.09 5.31
C LEU A 95 0.14 -0.71 5.79
N VAL A 96 -0.78 0.22 5.92
CA VAL A 96 -0.49 1.58 6.42
C VAL A 96 -1.46 1.96 7.52
N TYR A 97 -1.00 2.78 8.46
CA TYR A 97 -1.84 3.30 9.53
C TYR A 97 -1.42 4.71 9.90
N ALA A 98 -2.39 5.52 10.31
CA ALA A 98 -2.14 6.85 10.82
C ALA A 98 -3.26 7.28 11.76
N ALA A 99 -2.91 8.13 12.70
CA ALA A 99 -3.86 8.95 13.42
C ALA A 99 -3.34 10.39 13.47
N LYS A 100 -4.26 11.34 13.44
CA LYS A 100 -3.95 12.76 13.62
C LYS A 100 -5.02 13.36 14.51
N LYS A 101 -4.60 14.19 15.46
CA LYS A 101 -5.50 15.03 16.25
C LYS A 101 -5.08 16.47 16.12
N THR A 102 -6.02 17.35 15.87
CA THR A 102 -5.80 18.79 15.78
C THR A 102 -6.11 19.46 17.13
N ALA A 103 -5.60 20.68 17.32
CA ALA A 103 -5.75 21.41 18.57
C ALA A 103 -7.22 21.76 18.91
N ASP A 104 -8.06 21.95 17.88
CA ASP A 104 -9.50 22.15 17.98
C ASP A 104 -10.28 20.85 18.24
N GLY A 105 -9.59 19.74 18.51
CA GLY A 105 -10.20 18.48 18.96
C GLY A 105 -10.67 17.56 17.84
N LYS A 106 -10.52 17.94 16.56
CA LYS A 106 -10.80 17.02 15.45
C LYS A 106 -9.77 15.91 15.42
N ALA A 107 -10.21 14.71 15.07
CA ALA A 107 -9.33 13.56 14.98
C ALA A 107 -9.60 12.76 13.71
N THR A 108 -8.57 12.14 13.18
CA THR A 108 -8.66 11.08 12.17
C THR A 108 -7.85 9.89 12.65
N SER A 109 -8.33 8.69 12.35
CA SER A 109 -7.65 7.43 12.61
C SER A 109 -7.96 6.47 11.48
N GLY A 110 -6.96 5.80 10.95
CA GLY A 110 -7.19 4.85 9.88
C GLY A 110 -6.09 3.81 9.75
N MET A 111 -6.49 2.67 9.20
CA MET A 111 -5.63 1.58 8.82
C MET A 111 -6.13 1.00 7.49
N SER A 112 -5.21 0.72 6.58
CA SER A 112 -5.52 0.09 5.30
C SER A 112 -4.54 -1.02 5.01
N ILE A 113 -5.06 -2.16 4.57
CA ILE A 113 -4.29 -3.25 3.97
C ILE A 113 -4.72 -3.33 2.51
N THR A 114 -3.77 -3.27 1.60
CA THR A 114 -4.02 -3.17 0.16
C THR A 114 -3.28 -4.25 -0.60
N MET A 115 -3.90 -4.71 -1.68
CA MET A 115 -3.26 -5.52 -2.72
C MET A 115 -3.51 -4.83 -4.04
N ASP A 116 -2.43 -4.56 -4.75
CA ASP A 116 -2.47 -3.76 -5.95
C ASP A 116 -2.60 -4.66 -7.18
N ARG A 117 -3.17 -4.14 -8.27
CA ARG A 117 -3.12 -4.85 -9.55
C ARG A 117 -1.67 -4.90 -10.04
N TYR A 118 -1.36 -5.86 -10.90
CA TYR A 118 -0.13 -5.76 -11.70
C TYR A 118 -0.08 -4.43 -12.44
N ARG A 119 0.94 -3.62 -12.12
CA ARG A 119 1.19 -2.28 -12.67
C ARG A 119 0.08 -1.24 -12.46
N ASP A 120 -0.85 -1.49 -11.55
CA ASP A 120 -1.87 -0.53 -11.18
C ASP A 120 -2.03 -0.52 -9.65
N ASP A 121 -3.01 0.20 -9.13
CA ASP A 121 -3.24 0.35 -7.69
C ASP A 121 -4.33 -0.63 -7.21
N GLN A 122 -4.73 -0.45 -5.96
CA GLN A 122 -5.61 -1.24 -5.12
C GLN A 122 -6.80 -1.91 -5.81
N VAL A 123 -6.71 -3.23 -6.01
CA VAL A 123 -7.86 -4.08 -6.44
C VAL A 123 -8.51 -4.79 -5.26
N ILE A 124 -7.78 -5.01 -4.16
CA ILE A 124 -8.34 -5.50 -2.90
C ILE A 124 -7.91 -4.58 -1.77
N GLN A 125 -8.84 -4.25 -0.87
CA GLN A 125 -8.56 -3.43 0.30
C GLN A 125 -9.37 -3.87 1.51
N ILE A 126 -8.71 -3.94 2.68
CA ILE A 126 -9.35 -3.91 3.98
C ILE A 126 -9.10 -2.53 4.58
N LEU A 127 -10.16 -1.83 4.97
CA LEU A 127 -10.08 -0.46 5.45
C LEU A 127 -10.80 -0.32 6.80
N ASN A 128 -10.20 0.46 7.68
CA ASN A 128 -10.88 1.17 8.75
C ASN A 128 -10.49 2.65 8.64
N ASP A 129 -11.46 3.53 8.43
CA ASP A 129 -11.29 4.98 8.32
C ASP A 129 -12.29 5.66 9.24
N GLU A 130 -11.80 6.49 10.15
CA GLU A 130 -12.57 7.17 11.17
C GLU A 130 -12.17 8.64 11.25
N SER A 131 -13.16 9.51 11.33
CA SER A 131 -12.97 10.91 11.68
C SER A 131 -13.94 11.33 12.78
N ILE A 132 -13.47 12.22 13.64
CA ILE A 132 -14.23 12.80 14.75
C ILE A 132 -14.21 14.31 14.55
N ASP A 133 -15.39 14.91 14.46
CA ASP A 133 -15.57 16.36 14.40
C ASP A 133 -16.78 16.75 15.25
N ALA A 134 -16.62 17.74 16.14
CA ALA A 134 -17.65 18.22 17.05
C ALA A 134 -18.41 17.11 17.81
N GLY A 135 -17.70 16.09 18.30
CA GLY A 135 -18.27 14.95 19.03
C GLY A 135 -19.01 13.92 18.16
N LYS A 136 -19.07 14.12 16.84
CA LYS A 136 -19.66 13.17 15.89
C LYS A 136 -18.57 12.30 15.28
N ILE A 137 -18.84 11.00 15.19
CA ILE A 137 -17.96 10.02 14.54
C ILE A 137 -18.49 9.74 13.14
N PHE A 138 -17.64 9.94 12.14
CA PHE A 138 -17.86 9.47 10.78
C PHE A 138 -16.90 8.32 10.53
N SER A 139 -17.40 7.19 10.04
CA SER A 139 -16.52 6.05 9.78
C SER A 139 -16.96 5.20 8.60
N GLN A 140 -15.98 4.62 7.91
CA GLN A 140 -16.14 3.58 6.93
C GLN A 140 -15.18 2.44 7.28
N ARG A 141 -15.68 1.21 7.32
CA ARG A 141 -14.83 0.05 7.55
C ARG A 141 -15.36 -1.15 6.80
N GLY A 142 -14.48 -1.91 6.18
CA GLY A 142 -14.89 -3.08 5.40
C GLY A 142 -13.85 -3.55 4.41
N PHE A 143 -14.31 -4.48 3.57
CA PHE A 143 -13.58 -5.11 2.50
C PHE A 143 -14.06 -4.57 1.15
N PHE A 144 -13.12 -4.24 0.27
CA PHE A 144 -13.38 -3.70 -1.06
C PHE A 144 -12.76 -4.61 -2.11
N VAL A 145 -13.52 -4.87 -3.17
CA VAL A 145 -12.99 -5.38 -4.44
C VAL A 145 -13.18 -4.29 -5.47
N ASN A 146 -12.08 -3.91 -6.10
CA ASN A 146 -12.04 -2.90 -7.14
C ASN A 146 -11.45 -3.48 -8.43
N ASP A 147 -11.64 -2.75 -9.52
CA ASP A 147 -10.97 -3.02 -10.79
C ASP A 147 -10.68 -1.73 -11.55
N TYR A 148 -9.79 -1.81 -12.53
CA TYR A 148 -9.45 -0.74 -13.46
C TYR A 148 -9.86 -1.10 -14.88
N PRO A 149 -10.38 -0.14 -15.66
CA PRO A 149 -10.88 -0.39 -17.02
C PRO A 149 -9.78 -0.71 -18.05
N THR A 150 -8.51 -0.40 -17.76
CA THR A 150 -7.40 -0.58 -18.70
C THR A 150 -6.21 -1.30 -18.04
N LEU A 151 -5.33 -1.88 -18.88
CA LEU A 151 -4.07 -2.50 -18.46
C LEU A 151 -2.88 -1.53 -18.53
N ASN A 152 -3.12 -0.27 -18.90
CA ASN A 152 -2.06 0.71 -19.10
C ASN A 152 -1.46 1.22 -17.77
N GLY A 153 -2.08 0.84 -16.66
CA GLY A 153 -1.52 0.97 -15.32
C GLY A 153 -1.53 2.38 -14.74
N ILE A 154 -0.93 2.50 -13.56
CA ILE A 154 -0.89 3.73 -12.78
C ILE A 154 -0.05 4.84 -13.46
N ASN A 155 0.98 4.48 -14.23
CA ASN A 155 1.87 5.43 -14.90
C ASN A 155 1.11 6.30 -15.90
N GLN A 156 0.36 5.70 -16.82
CA GLN A 156 -0.42 6.45 -17.81
C GLN A 156 -1.51 7.30 -17.13
N ARG A 157 -2.17 6.78 -16.09
CA ARG A 157 -3.16 7.55 -15.32
C ARG A 157 -2.53 8.78 -14.67
N ASN A 158 -1.35 8.63 -14.08
CA ASN A 158 -0.65 9.75 -13.43
C ASN A 158 -0.16 10.79 -14.45
N GLU A 159 0.32 10.38 -15.62
CA GLU A 159 0.65 11.31 -16.71
C GLU A 159 -0.58 12.09 -17.18
N ALA A 160 -1.71 11.41 -17.39
CA ALA A 160 -2.96 12.06 -17.79
C ALA A 160 -3.43 13.09 -16.74
N ILE A 161 -3.31 12.77 -15.45
CA ILE A 161 -3.63 13.69 -14.36
C ILE A 161 -2.69 14.90 -14.36
N LYS A 162 -1.37 14.69 -14.50
CA LYS A 162 -0.37 15.78 -14.57
C LYS A 162 -0.64 16.77 -15.69
N GLU A 163 -1.08 16.31 -16.87
CA GLU A 163 -1.46 17.20 -17.96
C GLU A 163 -2.72 18.01 -17.64
N VAL A 164 -3.70 17.40 -16.99
CA VAL A 164 -4.95 18.08 -16.61
C VAL A 164 -4.73 19.12 -15.52
N GLU A 165 -3.77 18.93 -14.62
CA GLU A 165 -3.40 19.92 -13.59
C GLU A 165 -2.86 21.24 -14.16
N LYS A 166 -2.32 21.22 -15.40
CA LYS A 166 -1.86 22.43 -16.10
C LYS A 166 -2.99 23.31 -16.63
N ILE A 167 -4.21 22.78 -16.69
CA ILE A 167 -5.39 23.53 -17.16
C ILE A 167 -5.80 24.52 -16.08
N THR A 168 -5.73 25.81 -16.38
CA THR A 168 -6.09 26.89 -15.43
C THR A 168 -7.59 27.01 -15.24
N ASP A 169 -8.38 26.87 -16.32
CA ASP A 169 -9.83 26.92 -16.29
C ASP A 169 -10.42 25.74 -15.48
N ASP A 170 -11.12 26.06 -14.39
CA ASP A 170 -11.61 25.07 -13.44
C ASP A 170 -12.70 24.16 -14.04
N LYS A 171 -13.56 24.70 -14.90
CA LYS A 171 -14.65 23.93 -15.51
C LYS A 171 -14.11 22.91 -16.50
N ALA A 172 -13.19 23.32 -17.37
CA ALA A 172 -12.50 22.46 -18.32
C ALA A 172 -11.66 21.40 -17.60
N ARG A 173 -10.91 21.80 -16.57
CA ARG A 173 -10.12 20.87 -15.74
C ARG A 173 -11.02 19.80 -15.11
N LYS A 174 -12.11 20.19 -14.45
CA LYS A 174 -13.07 19.26 -13.84
C LYS A 174 -13.72 18.33 -14.86
N ALA A 175 -14.08 18.84 -16.04
CA ALA A 175 -14.62 18.01 -17.12
C ALA A 175 -13.61 16.95 -17.56
N LYS A 176 -12.33 17.30 -17.68
CA LYS A 176 -11.27 16.38 -18.09
C LYS A 176 -10.90 15.37 -17.00
N ILE A 177 -10.90 15.77 -15.73
CA ILE A 177 -10.77 14.83 -14.59
C ILE A 177 -11.89 13.79 -14.62
N ARG A 178 -13.14 14.21 -14.92
CA ARG A 178 -14.27 13.28 -15.02
C ARG A 178 -14.08 12.27 -16.15
N GLU A 179 -13.61 12.73 -17.31
CA GLU A 179 -13.29 11.84 -18.44
C GLU A 179 -12.19 10.84 -18.11
N ILE A 180 -11.11 11.28 -17.46
CA ILE A 180 -10.03 10.38 -16.98
C ILE A 180 -10.59 9.37 -15.98
N SER A 181 -11.40 9.80 -15.02
CA SER A 181 -12.05 8.90 -14.06
C SER A 181 -12.95 7.87 -14.77
N GLN A 182 -13.61 8.25 -15.87
CA GLN A 182 -14.45 7.33 -16.64
C GLN A 182 -13.63 6.32 -17.48
N THR A 183 -12.43 6.68 -17.91
CA THR A 183 -11.62 5.87 -18.84
C THR A 183 -10.51 5.10 -18.15
N HIS A 184 -10.00 5.59 -17.02
CA HIS A 184 -8.85 5.05 -16.28
C HIS A 184 -9.10 4.94 -14.77
N GLY A 185 -10.23 5.43 -14.26
CA GLY A 185 -10.53 5.45 -12.84
C GLY A 185 -10.94 4.08 -12.30
N ILE A 186 -10.70 3.91 -11.00
CA ILE A 186 -11.07 2.73 -10.23
C ILE A 186 -12.60 2.51 -10.25
N ARG A 187 -13.02 1.25 -10.32
CA ARG A 187 -14.40 0.79 -10.21
C ARG A 187 -14.53 -0.05 -8.95
N ASN A 188 -15.37 0.35 -8.01
CA ASN A 188 -15.70 -0.54 -6.90
C ASN A 188 -16.74 -1.55 -7.38
N LEU A 189 -16.37 -2.83 -7.35
CA LEU A 189 -17.22 -3.94 -7.80
C LEU A 189 -17.94 -4.60 -6.62
N LEU A 190 -17.30 -4.59 -5.46
CA LEU A 190 -17.87 -5.12 -4.22
C LEU A 190 -17.41 -4.28 -3.04
N PHE A 191 -18.35 -4.03 -2.12
CA PHE A 191 -18.06 -3.56 -0.78
C PHE A 191 -18.81 -4.42 0.24
N LEU A 192 -18.10 -4.89 1.25
CA LEU A 192 -18.67 -5.58 2.41
C LEU A 192 -18.25 -4.84 3.67
N GLY A 193 -19.19 -4.19 4.35
CA GLY A 193 -18.93 -3.52 5.62
C GLY A 193 -19.86 -2.37 5.91
N LYS A 194 -19.37 -1.44 6.75
CA LYS A 194 -20.08 -0.23 7.17
C LYS A 194 -19.72 0.96 6.28
N THR A 195 -20.72 1.56 5.66
CA THR A 195 -20.60 2.79 4.88
C THR A 195 -20.48 4.05 5.75
N LYS A 196 -20.13 5.18 5.13
CA LYS A 196 -20.13 6.50 5.80
C LYS A 196 -21.51 6.95 6.25
N GLY A 197 -22.57 6.58 5.52
CA GLY A 197 -23.98 6.80 5.88
C GLY A 197 -24.54 5.69 6.78
N ASN A 198 -23.70 5.12 7.65
CA ASN A 198 -24.04 4.12 8.68
C ASN A 198 -24.74 2.82 8.26
N SER A 199 -25.13 2.65 7.00
CA SER A 199 -25.60 1.37 6.47
C SER A 199 -24.49 0.33 6.54
N GLN A 200 -24.87 -0.90 6.87
CA GLN A 200 -23.97 -2.06 6.99
C GLN A 200 -24.46 -3.17 6.08
N GLY A 201 -23.60 -3.69 5.21
CA GLY A 201 -24.03 -4.72 4.29
C GLY A 201 -23.05 -5.09 3.19
N LEU A 202 -23.58 -5.81 2.21
CA LEU A 202 -22.95 -6.23 0.97
C LEU A 202 -23.52 -5.39 -0.18
N PHE A 203 -22.64 -4.76 -0.94
CA PHE A 203 -22.96 -3.90 -2.07
C PHE A 203 -22.18 -4.41 -3.27
N ILE A 204 -22.88 -4.76 -4.35
CA ILE A 204 -22.30 -5.37 -5.55
C ILE A 204 -22.66 -4.50 -6.75
N ALA A 205 -21.66 -4.25 -7.58
CA ALA A 205 -21.78 -3.50 -8.82
C ALA A 205 -21.37 -4.35 -10.04
N ASP A 206 -21.74 -3.89 -11.23
CA ASP A 206 -21.23 -4.44 -12.48
C ASP A 206 -19.79 -3.99 -12.77
N GLN A 207 -19.22 -4.47 -13.87
CA GLN A 207 -17.86 -4.15 -14.32
C GLN A 207 -17.61 -2.65 -14.56
N LYS A 208 -18.67 -1.84 -14.72
CA LYS A 208 -18.57 -0.38 -14.86
C LYS A 208 -18.69 0.34 -13.51
N GLY A 209 -18.84 -0.40 -12.41
CA GLY A 209 -19.08 0.11 -11.07
C GLY A 209 -20.52 0.60 -10.85
N GLN A 210 -21.48 0.18 -11.69
CA GLN A 210 -22.88 0.52 -11.47
C GLN A 210 -23.51 -0.45 -10.47
N PRO A 211 -24.17 0.01 -9.40
CA PRO A 211 -24.82 -0.86 -8.43
C PRO A 211 -25.81 -1.83 -9.09
N LYS A 212 -25.82 -3.10 -8.66
CA LYS A 212 -26.74 -4.14 -9.14
C LYS A 212 -27.48 -4.84 -8.01
N LEU A 213 -26.85 -5.04 -6.87
CA LEU A 213 -27.44 -5.68 -5.70
C LEU A 213 -26.91 -5.04 -4.41
N MET A 214 -27.80 -4.78 -3.47
CA MET A 214 -27.46 -4.38 -2.11
C MET A 214 -28.24 -5.23 -1.12
N ILE A 215 -27.53 -5.78 -0.13
CA ILE A 215 -28.09 -6.50 1.01
C ILE A 215 -27.55 -5.81 2.25
N TYR A 216 -28.38 -5.04 2.95
CA TYR A 216 -27.89 -4.17 4.02
C TYR A 216 -28.94 -3.89 5.08
N VAL A 217 -28.49 -3.36 6.21
CA VAL A 217 -29.34 -2.74 7.23
C VAL A 217 -29.19 -1.23 7.10
N ASP A 218 -30.31 -0.53 6.96
CA ASP A 218 -30.32 0.93 6.84
C ASP A 218 -30.08 1.63 8.19
N GLU A 219 -29.99 2.96 8.17
CA GLU A 219 -29.77 3.76 9.39
C GLU A 219 -30.89 3.63 10.43
N LYS A 220 -32.07 3.14 10.05
CA LYS A 220 -33.22 2.89 10.93
C LYS A 220 -33.26 1.46 11.46
N GLY A 221 -32.28 0.63 11.12
CA GLY A 221 -32.24 -0.78 11.52
C GLY A 221 -33.11 -1.70 10.67
N GLN A 222 -33.64 -1.22 9.54
CA GLN A 222 -34.50 -2.05 8.68
C GLN A 222 -33.64 -2.86 7.70
N PRO A 223 -33.87 -4.18 7.59
CA PRO A 223 -33.19 -5.00 6.60
C PRO A 223 -33.69 -4.66 5.19
N LYS A 224 -32.78 -4.63 4.23
CA LYS A 224 -33.03 -4.29 2.83
C LYS A 224 -32.35 -5.28 1.89
N ILE A 225 -33.08 -5.71 0.87
CA ILE A 225 -32.54 -6.41 -0.31
C ILE A 225 -33.04 -5.65 -1.53
N GLN A 226 -32.13 -4.96 -2.21
CA GLN A 226 -32.45 -4.09 -3.32
C GLN A 226 -31.66 -4.47 -4.56
N THR A 227 -32.33 -4.55 -5.71
CA THR A 227 -31.66 -4.67 -7.02
C THR A 227 -31.88 -3.43 -7.87
N PHE A 228 -30.99 -3.21 -8.83
CA PHE A 228 -31.10 -2.12 -9.78
C PHE A 228 -31.38 -2.67 -11.18
N THR A 229 -32.34 -2.07 -11.89
CA THR A 229 -32.57 -2.34 -13.31
C THR A 229 -31.47 -1.70 -14.17
N GLU A 230 -31.47 -1.99 -15.47
CA GLU A 230 -30.56 -1.33 -16.43
C GLU A 230 -30.76 0.19 -16.50
N THR A 231 -31.98 0.68 -16.22
CA THR A 231 -32.30 2.11 -16.17
C THR A 231 -32.00 2.76 -14.82
N GLY A 232 -31.54 1.97 -13.83
CA GLY A 232 -31.23 2.44 -12.48
C GLY A 232 -32.44 2.49 -11.53
N GLU A 233 -33.59 1.94 -11.93
CA GLU A 233 -34.75 1.80 -11.04
C GLU A 233 -34.44 0.79 -9.93
N ILE A 234 -34.81 1.13 -8.69
CA ILE A 234 -34.58 0.30 -7.52
C ILE A 234 -35.80 -0.59 -7.27
N LYS A 235 -35.59 -1.90 -7.14
CA LYS A 235 -36.61 -2.85 -6.69
C LYS A 235 -36.24 -3.39 -5.31
N ASP A 236 -37.12 -3.18 -4.34
CA ASP A 236 -36.99 -3.72 -2.98
C ASP A 236 -37.73 -5.06 -2.88
N PHE A 237 -37.04 -6.09 -2.40
CA PHE A 237 -37.61 -7.44 -2.24
C PHE A 237 -38.11 -7.71 -0.82
N LEU A 238 -37.73 -6.88 0.14
CA LEU A 238 -38.22 -6.99 1.51
C LEU A 238 -39.38 -6.00 1.68
N VAL A 239 -40.60 -6.51 1.47
CA VAL A 239 -41.79 -5.78 1.89
C VAL A 239 -41.90 -5.93 3.41
N THR A 240 -41.55 -4.90 4.15
CA THR A 240 -41.93 -4.81 5.57
C THR A 240 -43.45 -4.91 5.63
N ALA A 241 -43.97 -5.98 6.21
CA ALA A 241 -45.37 -6.02 6.63
C ALA A 241 -45.56 -4.87 7.62
N THR A 242 -46.30 -3.83 7.21
CA THR A 242 -46.81 -2.82 8.13
C THR A 242 -47.63 -3.57 9.18
N LYS A 243 -47.12 -3.63 10.42
CA LYS A 243 -47.95 -3.94 11.57
C LYS A 243 -48.73 -2.69 11.96
#